data_AF-A0A2V2N0R1-F1
#
_entry.id   AF-A0A2V2N0R1-F1
#
_cell.length_a   1.000
_cell.length_b   1.000
_cell.length_c   1.000
_cell.angle_alpha   90.00
_cell.angle_beta   90.00
_cell.angle_gamma   90.00
#
_symmetry.space_group_name_H-M   'P 1'
#
loop_
_entity.id
_entity.type
_entity.pdbx_description
1 polymer ?
#
loop_
_entity_poly.entity_id
_entity_poly.type
_entity_poly.pdbx_seq_one_letter_code
_entity_poly.pdbx_strand_id
1 'polypeptide(L)'
;MIDDSTITEFMEKVKKLVEERKNRDEINTKCNIPKRKKKLNCSNYNIKNTDFNLVSSPNILSKIACKVRKFINTEVRNYVDPSLDNQSKVNFELCKSIVELEGRVCFLENITDMINVRENLGSDKKNAPISDGLIENNFNLCISTQSSLIRIIENTIDLNNSQHHIAEYGLSDGFISIYLSKNYDSEIYGIDDSIEYITKCYCTNENLCGSVKYLLADNNTLNLIKSGYFDIIFSIGVLNNLSRIESYNLLNTLLRISKKVLFLVSLEGDPCSSFSERRLNSIEDWNEVLNDLICCKEYLSYDDDNTHIIGIISNIGII
;
A
#
# COMPACT_ATOMS: atom_id res chain seq x y z
N MET A 1 11.89 -32.82 -9.62
CA MET A 1 10.80 -33.65 -9.06
C MET A 1 11.01 -33.69 -7.57
N ILE A 2 10.04 -33.25 -6.78
CA ILE A 2 10.08 -33.41 -5.32
C ILE A 2 9.71 -34.87 -5.05
N ASP A 3 10.56 -35.61 -4.36
CA ASP A 3 10.26 -37.00 -4.02
C ASP A 3 9.19 -37.08 -2.91
N ASP A 4 8.46 -38.19 -2.88
CA ASP A 4 7.40 -38.43 -1.89
C ASP A 4 7.94 -38.42 -0.44
N SER A 5 9.24 -38.65 -0.26
CA SER A 5 9.94 -38.56 1.03
C SER A 5 9.94 -37.12 1.56
N THR A 6 10.22 -36.14 0.71
CA THR A 6 10.25 -34.72 1.07
C THR A 6 8.86 -34.21 1.45
N ILE A 7 7.82 -34.67 0.74
CA ILE A 7 6.42 -34.33 1.05
C ILE A 7 6.01 -34.96 2.39
N THR A 8 6.42 -36.20 2.65
CA THR A 8 6.11 -36.89 3.90
C THR A 8 6.78 -36.21 5.10
N GLU A 9 8.05 -35.82 5.00
CA GLU A 9 8.78 -35.11 6.05
C GLU A 9 8.13 -33.75 6.38
N PHE A 10 7.70 -33.02 5.34
CA PHE A 10 7.00 -31.76 5.51
C PHE A 10 5.67 -31.94 6.25
N MET A 11 4.88 -32.94 5.87
CA MET A 11 3.59 -33.22 6.51
C MET A 11 3.73 -33.66 7.97
N GLU A 12 4.81 -34.35 8.33
CA GLU A 12 5.12 -34.67 9.74
C GLU A 12 5.49 -33.42 10.54
N LYS A 13 6.29 -32.50 9.98
CA LYS A 13 6.61 -31.21 10.63
C LYS A 13 5.36 -30.38 10.88
N VAL A 14 4.44 -30.31 9.91
CA VAL A 14 3.18 -29.57 10.06
C VAL A 14 2.31 -30.18 11.16
N LYS A 15 2.17 -31.52 11.21
CA LYS A 15 1.40 -32.20 12.26
C LYS A 15 1.98 -31.90 13.65
N LYS A 16 3.30 -31.95 13.80
CA LYS A 16 3.97 -31.66 15.07
C LYS A 16 3.70 -30.23 15.57
N LEU A 17 3.76 -29.23 14.66
CA LEU A 17 3.49 -27.83 15.00
C LEU A 17 2.03 -27.59 15.40
N VAL A 18 1.08 -28.30 14.79
CA VAL A 18 -0.35 -28.24 15.17
C VAL A 18 -0.58 -28.80 16.57
N GLU A 19 0.06 -29.93 16.90
CA GLU A 19 -0.03 -30.56 18.22
C GLU A 19 0.57 -29.66 19.33
N GLU A 20 1.73 -29.07 19.06
CA GLU A 20 2.40 -28.12 19.98
C GLU A 20 1.57 -26.86 20.25
N ARG A 21 0.73 -26.45 19.30
CA ARG A 21 -0.17 -25.29 19.44
C ARG A 21 -1.40 -25.64 20.28
N LYS A 22 -2.03 -26.79 20.05
CA LYS A 22 -3.14 -27.29 20.89
C LYS A 22 -2.73 -27.42 22.35
N ASN A 23 -1.53 -27.94 22.60
CA ASN A 23 -1.00 -28.07 23.96
C ASN A 23 -0.76 -26.70 24.64
N ARG A 24 -0.35 -25.67 23.89
CA ARG A 24 -0.22 -24.30 24.42
C ARG A 24 -1.57 -23.68 24.79
N ASP A 25 -2.60 -23.92 23.99
CA ASP A 25 -3.94 -23.38 24.25
C ASP A 25 -4.62 -24.08 25.46
N GLU A 26 -4.34 -25.37 25.68
CA GLU A 26 -4.75 -26.10 26.90
C GLU A 26 -3.99 -25.63 28.16
N ILE A 27 -2.74 -25.19 28.03
CA ILE A 27 -1.97 -24.61 29.15
C ILE A 27 -2.51 -23.21 29.49
N ASN A 28 -2.85 -22.41 28.49
CA ASN A 28 -3.40 -21.06 28.70
C ASN A 28 -4.80 -21.04 29.31
N THR A 29 -5.60 -22.10 29.10
CA THR A 29 -6.92 -22.25 29.74
C THR A 29 -6.85 -22.73 31.20
N LYS A 30 -5.70 -23.23 31.66
CA LYS A 30 -5.47 -23.64 33.07
C LYS A 30 -4.78 -22.57 33.93
N CYS A 31 -4.27 -21.49 33.35
CA CYS A 31 -3.68 -20.38 34.09
C CYS A 31 -4.75 -19.38 34.60
N ASN A 32 -5.20 -19.58 35.84
CA ASN A 32 -6.03 -18.65 36.60
C ASN A 32 -5.27 -17.31 36.83
N ILE A 33 -5.48 -16.32 35.95
CA ILE A 33 -5.12 -14.92 36.21
C ILE A 33 -6.37 -14.19 36.74
N PRO A 34 -6.33 -13.62 37.96
CA PRO A 34 -7.51 -13.06 38.61
C PRO A 34 -7.93 -11.74 37.96
N LYS A 35 -9.11 -11.71 37.34
CA LYS A 35 -9.75 -10.47 36.86
C LYS A 35 -10.25 -9.65 38.06
N ARG A 36 -9.69 -8.45 38.25
CA ARG A 36 -10.16 -7.44 39.20
C ARG A 36 -11.62 -7.04 38.88
N LYS A 37 -12.53 -7.36 39.79
CA LYS A 37 -13.94 -6.92 39.79
C LYS A 37 -14.02 -5.42 40.13
N LYS A 38 -14.65 -4.62 39.27
CA LYS A 38 -15.39 -3.43 39.70
C LYS A 38 -16.87 -3.82 39.83
N LYS A 39 -17.37 -3.78 41.06
CA LYS A 39 -18.78 -3.99 41.43
C LYS A 39 -19.63 -2.84 40.88
N LEU A 40 -20.73 -3.18 40.22
CA LEU A 40 -21.97 -2.42 40.27
C LEU A 40 -23.07 -3.42 40.64
N ASN A 41 -23.52 -3.31 41.88
CA ASN A 41 -24.73 -3.96 42.39
C ASN A 41 -25.93 -3.19 41.86
N CYS A 42 -26.89 -3.88 41.23
CA CYS A 42 -28.32 -3.64 41.40
C CYS A 42 -29.10 -4.95 41.13
N SER A 43 -29.60 -5.52 42.23
CA SER A 43 -30.86 -6.26 42.44
C SER A 43 -31.37 -7.31 41.43
N ASN A 44 -31.52 -8.51 41.98
CA ASN A 44 -32.42 -9.62 41.62
C ASN A 44 -33.61 -9.26 40.71
N TYR A 45 -33.66 -9.86 39.51
CA TYR A 45 -34.91 -10.29 38.90
C TYR A 45 -34.74 -11.69 38.30
N ASN A 46 -35.64 -12.57 38.75
CA ASN A 46 -35.79 -13.95 38.34
C ASN A 46 -36.80 -13.94 37.16
N ILE A 47 -36.39 -14.28 35.94
CA ILE A 47 -37.31 -14.34 34.79
C ILE A 47 -37.10 -15.66 34.04
N LYS A 48 -38.12 -16.50 34.14
CA LYS A 48 -38.37 -17.68 33.30
C LYS A 48 -38.62 -17.22 31.86
N ASN A 49 -38.27 -18.08 30.90
CA ASN A 49 -38.65 -18.02 29.49
C ASN A 49 -40.09 -17.53 29.29
N THR A 50 -40.23 -16.32 28.75
CA THR A 50 -41.35 -15.86 27.92
C THR A 50 -40.84 -14.70 27.06
N ASP A 51 -40.88 -14.90 25.74
CA ASP A 51 -40.91 -13.91 24.65
C ASP A 51 -40.32 -12.51 24.92
N PHE A 52 -39.06 -12.32 24.53
CA PHE A 52 -38.51 -10.98 24.34
C PHE A 52 -39.02 -10.40 23.00
N ASN A 53 -40.18 -9.75 23.03
CA ASN A 53 -40.48 -8.70 22.07
C ASN A 53 -39.60 -7.48 22.39
N LEU A 54 -38.44 -7.41 21.73
CA LEU A 54 -37.57 -6.24 21.73
C LEU A 54 -38.25 -5.12 20.93
N VAL A 55 -39.17 -4.38 21.56
CA VAL A 55 -39.49 -3.01 21.14
C VAL A 55 -38.27 -2.17 21.50
N SER A 56 -37.27 -2.22 20.63
CA SER A 56 -36.03 -1.47 20.78
C SER A 56 -36.12 -0.23 19.91
N SER A 57 -35.91 0.93 20.56
CA SER A 57 -35.78 2.21 19.88
C SER A 57 -34.82 2.06 18.68
N PRO A 58 -35.22 2.49 17.46
CA PRO A 58 -34.39 2.37 16.25
C PRO A 58 -32.96 2.90 16.42
N ASN A 59 -32.76 3.85 17.34
CA ASN A 59 -31.47 4.47 17.64
C ASN A 59 -30.49 3.61 18.45
N ILE A 60 -30.97 2.60 19.19
CA ILE A 60 -30.10 1.71 19.98
C ILE A 60 -29.68 0.52 19.13
N LEU A 61 -30.62 -0.07 18.38
CA LEU A 61 -30.33 -1.12 17.41
C LEU A 61 -29.40 -0.62 16.31
N SER A 62 -29.55 0.62 15.81
CA SER A 62 -28.65 1.17 14.80
C SER A 62 -27.21 1.34 15.32
N LYS A 63 -27.03 1.76 16.58
CA LYS A 63 -25.70 1.92 17.20
C LYS A 63 -25.04 0.58 17.50
N ILE A 64 -25.80 -0.41 17.96
CA ILE A 64 -25.29 -1.77 18.19
C ILE A 64 -25.00 -2.45 16.85
N ALA A 65 -25.87 -2.33 15.85
CA ALA A 65 -25.65 -2.85 14.50
C ALA A 65 -24.43 -2.18 13.84
N CYS A 66 -24.23 -0.87 13.98
CA CYS A 66 -23.01 -0.20 13.50
C CYS A 66 -21.74 -0.69 14.21
N LYS A 67 -21.79 -0.92 15.54
CA LYS A 67 -20.64 -1.44 16.28
C LYS A 67 -20.34 -2.90 15.94
N VAL A 68 -21.37 -3.74 15.79
CA VAL A 68 -21.24 -5.13 15.37
C VAL A 68 -20.77 -5.21 13.92
N ARG A 69 -21.26 -4.34 13.02
CA ARG A 69 -20.79 -4.27 11.64
C ARG A 69 -19.36 -3.76 11.54
N LYS A 70 -18.95 -2.77 12.35
CA LYS A 70 -17.54 -2.36 12.45
C LYS A 70 -16.66 -3.48 12.98
N PHE A 71 -17.09 -4.15 14.06
CA PHE A 71 -16.36 -5.29 14.62
C PHE A 71 -16.25 -6.44 13.62
N ILE A 72 -17.34 -6.83 12.96
CA ILE A 72 -17.34 -7.86 11.92
C ILE A 72 -16.50 -7.41 10.72
N ASN A 73 -16.56 -6.16 10.28
CA ASN A 73 -15.72 -5.68 9.18
C ASN A 73 -14.23 -5.63 9.56
N THR A 74 -13.90 -5.30 10.82
CA THR A 74 -12.53 -5.34 11.34
C THR A 74 -12.04 -6.79 11.47
N GLU A 75 -12.86 -7.69 12.01
CA GLU A 75 -12.52 -9.11 12.12
C GLU A 75 -12.46 -9.79 10.74
N VAL A 76 -13.40 -9.51 9.84
CA VAL A 76 -13.41 -10.01 8.46
C VAL A 76 -12.22 -9.45 7.66
N ARG A 77 -11.83 -8.18 7.86
CA ARG A 77 -10.55 -7.64 7.32
C ARG A 77 -9.34 -8.39 7.88
N ASN A 78 -9.34 -8.77 9.16
CA ASN A 78 -8.29 -9.63 9.73
C ASN A 78 -8.30 -11.06 9.15
N TYR A 79 -9.39 -11.53 8.54
CA TYR A 79 -9.46 -12.81 7.83
C TYR A 79 -9.08 -12.71 6.33
N VAL A 80 -8.99 -11.49 5.78
CA VAL A 80 -8.51 -11.23 4.42
C VAL A 80 -7.04 -10.81 4.51
N ASP A 81 -6.17 -11.82 4.41
CA ASP A 81 -4.71 -11.72 4.31
C ASP A 81 -3.95 -11.16 5.55
N PRO A 82 -3.92 -11.92 6.67
CA PRO A 82 -3.18 -11.55 7.88
C PRO A 82 -1.68 -11.27 7.66
N SER A 83 -1.09 -11.75 6.57
CA SER A 83 0.31 -11.51 6.22
C SER A 83 0.53 -10.07 5.76
N LEU A 84 -0.32 -9.55 4.87
CA LEU A 84 -0.18 -8.23 4.26
C LEU A 84 -0.45 -7.10 5.26
N ASP A 85 -1.49 -7.23 6.07
CA ASP A 85 -1.83 -6.20 7.06
C ASP A 85 -0.81 -6.19 8.21
N ASN A 86 -0.29 -7.37 8.60
CA ASN A 86 0.84 -7.45 9.53
C ASN A 86 2.15 -6.97 8.90
N GLN A 87 2.40 -7.25 7.62
CA GLN A 87 3.59 -6.78 6.91
C GLN A 87 3.55 -5.26 6.75
N SER A 88 2.39 -4.67 6.46
CA SER A 88 2.22 -3.22 6.43
C SER A 88 2.48 -2.62 7.82
N LYS A 89 1.99 -3.24 8.91
CA LYS A 89 2.30 -2.80 10.29
C LYS A 89 3.78 -2.95 10.64
N VAL A 90 4.42 -4.05 10.25
CA VAL A 90 5.86 -4.26 10.48
C VAL A 90 6.67 -3.25 9.68
N ASN A 91 6.32 -3.03 8.40
CA ASN A 91 6.94 -2.02 7.55
C ASN A 91 6.74 -0.62 8.15
N PHE A 92 5.56 -0.32 8.68
CA PHE A 92 5.26 0.93 9.36
C PHE A 92 6.18 1.14 10.57
N GLU A 93 6.28 0.16 11.48
CA GLU A 93 7.16 0.26 12.65
C GLU A 93 8.65 0.30 12.27
N LEU A 94 9.04 -0.41 11.21
CA LEU A 94 10.40 -0.37 10.66
C LEU A 94 10.72 1.01 10.09
N CYS A 95 9.86 1.56 9.22
CA CYS A 95 10.03 2.89 8.63
C CYS A 95 10.09 3.95 9.73
N LYS A 96 9.18 3.89 10.71
CA LYS A 96 9.21 4.78 11.86
C LYS A 96 10.53 4.70 12.64
N SER A 97 11.04 3.47 12.84
CA SER A 97 12.33 3.27 13.50
C SER A 97 13.50 3.80 12.67
N ILE A 98 13.46 3.64 11.35
CA ILE A 98 14.45 4.18 10.42
C ILE A 98 14.40 5.71 10.44
N VAL A 99 13.24 6.34 10.30
CA VAL A 99 13.09 7.81 10.40
C VAL A 99 13.61 8.34 11.73
N GLU A 100 13.32 7.64 12.84
CA GLU A 100 13.85 8.04 14.14
C GLU A 100 15.38 7.90 14.20
N LEU A 101 15.94 6.84 13.62
CA LEU A 101 17.39 6.62 13.54
C LEU A 101 18.06 7.64 12.61
N GLU A 102 17.50 7.92 11.44
CA GLU A 102 17.96 8.96 10.52
C GLU A 102 17.88 10.33 11.16
N GLY A 103 16.79 10.66 11.86
CA GLY A 103 16.68 11.87 12.65
C GLY A 103 17.77 11.96 13.73
N ARG A 104 18.10 10.84 14.38
CA ARG A 104 19.22 10.77 15.34
C ARG A 104 20.58 10.86 14.66
N VAL A 105 20.78 10.27 13.49
CA VAL A 105 22.02 10.36 12.71
C VAL A 105 22.21 11.79 12.23
N CYS A 106 21.21 12.43 11.63
CA CYS A 106 21.25 13.84 11.30
C CYS A 106 21.48 14.72 12.53
N PHE A 107 20.91 14.39 13.70
CA PHE A 107 21.20 15.11 14.94
C PHE A 107 22.68 14.93 15.37
N LEU A 108 23.23 13.72 15.24
CA LEU A 108 24.63 13.43 15.54
C LEU A 108 25.58 14.08 14.53
N GLU A 109 25.24 14.10 13.25
CA GLU A 109 25.95 14.83 12.19
C GLU A 109 25.91 16.33 12.48
N ASN A 110 24.76 16.88 12.84
CA ASN A 110 24.66 18.29 13.25
C ASN A 110 25.48 18.59 14.52
N ILE A 111 25.52 17.69 15.51
CA ILE A 111 26.42 17.84 16.66
C ILE A 111 27.88 17.79 16.21
N THR A 112 28.22 16.87 15.33
CA THR A 112 29.58 16.71 14.79
C THR A 112 29.99 17.95 14.01
N ASP A 113 29.11 18.49 13.17
CA ASP A 113 29.28 19.74 12.44
C ASP A 113 29.34 20.93 13.40
N MET A 114 28.53 20.98 14.46
CA MET A 114 28.63 22.03 15.49
C MET A 114 29.93 21.96 16.28
N ILE A 115 30.45 20.76 16.55
CA ILE A 115 31.77 20.55 17.15
C ILE A 115 32.86 20.99 16.17
N ASN A 116 32.77 20.58 14.91
CA ASN A 116 33.73 20.93 13.84
C ASN A 116 33.70 22.43 13.49
N VAL A 117 32.54 23.10 13.57
CA VAL A 117 32.37 24.55 13.40
C VAL A 117 32.86 25.33 14.63
N ARG A 118 32.78 24.74 15.83
CA ARG A 118 33.45 25.29 17.02
C ARG A 118 34.97 25.16 16.94
N GLU A 119 35.47 24.15 16.24
CA GLU A 119 36.91 23.96 15.99
C GLU A 119 37.41 24.75 14.76
N ASN A 120 36.53 25.03 13.79
CA ASN A 120 36.82 25.83 12.61
C ASN A 120 35.76 26.94 12.45
N LEU A 121 36.03 28.11 13.03
CA LEU A 121 35.34 29.35 12.65
C LEU A 121 35.73 29.71 11.20
N GLY A 122 35.01 29.14 10.24
CA GLY A 122 35.15 29.46 8.82
C GLY A 122 34.34 28.53 7.92
N SER A 123 33.32 29.10 7.26
CA SER A 123 32.59 28.60 6.08
C SER A 123 31.55 27.47 6.24
N ASP A 124 30.29 27.92 6.13
CA ASP A 124 29.21 27.48 5.23
C ASP A 124 28.43 26.18 5.43
N LYS A 125 27.14 26.43 5.68
CA LYS A 125 26.01 25.53 5.91
C LYS A 125 25.64 24.72 4.66
N LYS A 126 25.43 23.42 4.85
CA LYS A 126 24.46 22.62 4.06
C LYS A 126 23.70 21.67 5.00
N ASN A 127 22.44 21.39 4.64
CA ASN A 127 21.43 20.61 5.36
C ASN A 127 20.53 21.43 6.31
N ALA A 128 19.91 22.48 5.78
CA ALA A 128 18.69 23.00 6.39
C ALA A 128 17.54 22.02 6.07
N PRO A 129 16.67 21.70 7.05
CA PRO A 129 15.47 20.91 6.78
C PRO A 129 14.66 21.60 5.68
N ILE A 130 14.17 20.81 4.72
CA ILE A 130 13.27 21.30 3.68
C ILE A 130 12.08 21.92 4.41
N SER A 131 11.85 23.22 4.22
CA SER A 131 10.74 23.91 4.87
C SER A 131 9.42 23.29 4.40
N ASP A 132 8.46 23.07 5.31
CA ASP A 132 7.14 22.50 5.01
C ASP A 132 6.45 23.16 3.80
N GLY A 133 6.63 24.48 3.62
CA GLY A 133 6.09 25.22 2.48
C GLY A 133 6.65 24.80 1.11
N LEU A 134 7.85 24.22 1.04
CA LEU A 134 8.39 23.68 -0.23
C LEU A 134 7.71 22.35 -0.59
N ILE A 135 7.42 21.50 0.41
CA ILE A 135 6.74 20.22 0.20
C ILE A 135 5.31 20.47 -0.30
N GLU A 136 4.59 21.41 0.31
CA GLU A 136 3.22 21.74 -0.11
C GLU A 136 3.17 22.36 -1.52
N ASN A 137 4.14 23.22 -1.86
CA ASN A 137 4.25 23.77 -3.22
C ASN A 137 4.55 22.69 -4.26
N ASN A 138 5.48 21.77 -3.98
CA ASN A 138 5.79 20.65 -4.87
C ASN A 138 4.60 19.70 -5.02
N PHE A 139 3.88 19.43 -3.93
CA PHE A 139 2.65 18.64 -3.95
C PHE A 139 1.61 19.28 -4.87
N ASN A 140 1.28 20.56 -4.68
CA ASN A 140 0.28 21.25 -5.50
C ASN A 140 0.69 21.32 -6.98
N LEU A 141 1.98 21.56 -7.26
CA LEU A 141 2.51 21.54 -8.61
C LEU A 141 2.34 20.16 -9.25
N CYS A 142 2.75 19.09 -8.57
CA CYS A 142 2.62 17.71 -9.05
C CYS A 142 1.16 17.36 -9.36
N ILE A 143 0.23 17.64 -8.44
CA ILE A 143 -1.20 17.38 -8.65
C ILE A 143 -1.75 18.18 -9.82
N SER A 144 -1.33 19.42 -10.02
CA SER A 144 -1.76 20.23 -11.17
C SER A 144 -1.28 19.62 -12.50
N THR A 145 -0.03 19.21 -12.57
CA THR A 145 0.59 18.60 -13.76
C THR A 145 0.00 17.22 -14.05
N GLN A 146 -0.35 16.45 -13.02
CA GLN A 146 -0.90 15.09 -13.14
C GLN A 146 -2.43 15.04 -13.07
N SER A 147 -3.11 16.19 -13.23
CA SER A 147 -4.57 16.29 -13.11
C SER A 147 -5.33 15.43 -14.14
N SER A 148 -4.80 15.28 -15.36
CA SER A 148 -5.36 14.39 -16.38
C SER A 148 -5.33 12.93 -15.94
N LEU A 149 -4.23 12.49 -15.33
CA LEU A 149 -4.08 11.12 -14.82
C LEU A 149 -5.06 10.85 -13.67
N ILE A 150 -5.16 11.80 -12.72
CA ILE A 150 -6.08 11.72 -11.59
C ILE A 150 -7.52 11.60 -12.10
N ARG A 151 -7.92 12.39 -13.11
CA ARG A 151 -9.24 12.27 -13.74
C ARG A 151 -9.48 10.93 -14.40
N ILE A 152 -8.46 10.33 -15.02
CA ILE A 152 -8.59 8.99 -15.60
C ILE A 152 -8.84 7.97 -14.49
N ILE A 153 -8.14 8.06 -13.36
CA ILE A 153 -8.38 7.20 -12.19
C ILE A 153 -9.83 7.40 -11.69
N GLU A 154 -10.26 8.65 -11.48
CA GLU A 154 -11.61 9.02 -11.05
C GLU A 154 -12.71 8.47 -11.98
N ASN A 155 -12.48 8.47 -13.29
CA ASN A 155 -13.43 7.93 -14.26
C ASN A 155 -13.40 6.40 -14.36
N THR A 156 -12.33 5.76 -13.89
CA THR A 156 -12.15 4.32 -14.00
C THR A 156 -12.79 3.56 -12.83
N ILE A 157 -12.88 4.19 -11.66
CA ILE A 157 -13.39 3.59 -10.43
C ILE A 157 -14.12 4.64 -9.57
N ASP A 158 -15.19 4.22 -8.89
CA ASP A 158 -15.94 5.10 -7.98
C ASP A 158 -15.16 5.34 -6.68
N LEU A 159 -14.27 6.34 -6.68
CA LEU A 159 -13.37 6.62 -5.56
C LEU A 159 -14.09 6.93 -4.23
N ASN A 160 -15.37 7.29 -4.24
CA ASN A 160 -16.14 7.56 -3.02
C ASN A 160 -16.58 6.27 -2.29
N ASN A 161 -16.32 5.11 -2.86
CA ASN A 161 -16.63 3.84 -2.23
C ASN A 161 -15.43 3.32 -1.40
N SER A 162 -15.59 3.36 -0.07
CA SER A 162 -14.59 2.89 0.91
C SER A 162 -14.19 1.42 0.84
N GLN A 163 -14.79 0.65 -0.07
CA GLN A 163 -14.42 -0.74 -0.31
C GLN A 163 -13.32 -0.88 -1.35
N HIS A 164 -12.93 0.20 -2.04
CA HIS A 164 -11.91 0.11 -3.07
C HIS A 164 -10.49 0.07 -2.51
N HIS A 165 -9.69 -0.81 -3.10
CA HIS A 165 -8.26 -0.90 -2.85
C HIS A 165 -7.52 -0.38 -4.07
N ILE A 166 -6.78 0.70 -3.89
CA ILE A 166 -6.06 1.40 -4.95
C ILE A 166 -4.58 1.38 -4.61
N ALA A 167 -3.71 1.03 -5.57
CA ALA A 167 -2.27 1.08 -5.34
C ALA A 167 -1.52 1.92 -6.37
N GLU A 168 -0.47 2.60 -5.92
CA GLU A 168 0.60 3.13 -6.75
C GLU A 168 1.79 2.17 -6.70
N TYR A 169 2.31 1.76 -7.86
CA TYR A 169 3.53 0.98 -7.97
C TYR A 169 4.67 1.84 -8.50
N GLY A 170 5.82 1.80 -7.82
CA GLY A 170 6.97 2.65 -8.05
C GLY A 170 6.73 4.04 -7.52
N LEU A 171 7.01 4.20 -6.23
CA LEU A 171 6.86 5.45 -5.51
C LEU A 171 8.01 6.39 -5.84
N SER A 172 7.65 7.56 -6.35
CA SER A 172 8.55 8.71 -6.39
C SER A 172 8.40 9.50 -5.08
N ASP A 173 7.60 10.57 -5.10
CA ASP A 173 7.24 11.36 -3.92
C ASP A 173 5.92 10.90 -3.26
N GLY A 174 5.20 9.97 -3.90
CA GLY A 174 3.91 9.44 -3.42
C GLY A 174 2.77 10.47 -3.40
N PHE A 175 2.95 11.63 -4.03
CA PHE A 175 1.99 12.74 -3.98
C PHE A 175 0.60 12.36 -4.50
N ILE A 176 0.51 11.55 -5.55
CA ILE A 176 -0.79 11.14 -6.09
C ILE A 176 -1.51 10.23 -5.10
N SER A 177 -0.84 9.20 -4.56
CA SER A 177 -1.42 8.37 -3.50
C SER A 177 -1.87 9.19 -2.29
N ILE A 178 -1.06 10.15 -1.85
CA ILE A 178 -1.40 11.04 -0.72
C ILE A 178 -2.64 11.88 -1.06
N TYR A 179 -2.68 12.49 -2.24
CA TYR A 179 -3.84 13.25 -2.71
C TYR A 179 -5.10 12.37 -2.72
N LEU A 180 -5.02 11.17 -3.27
CA LEU A 180 -6.16 10.25 -3.31
C LEU A 180 -6.64 9.91 -1.90
N SER A 181 -5.72 9.63 -0.97
CA SER A 181 -6.06 9.27 0.41
C SER A 181 -6.74 10.39 1.18
N LYS A 182 -6.48 11.65 0.81
CA LYS A 182 -7.08 12.83 1.47
C LYS A 182 -8.46 13.16 0.95
N ASN A 183 -8.71 12.90 -0.33
CA ASN A 183 -9.91 13.36 -1.01
C ASN A 183 -10.97 12.27 -1.16
N TYR A 184 -10.60 11.01 -0.94
CA TYR A 184 -11.48 9.86 -1.20
C TYR A 184 -11.47 8.86 -0.06
N ASP A 185 -12.61 8.19 0.14
CA ASP A 185 -12.83 7.23 1.23
C ASP A 185 -12.20 5.84 0.97
N SER A 186 -11.45 5.69 -0.14
CA SER A 186 -10.82 4.43 -0.58
C SER A 186 -9.57 4.08 0.25
N GLU A 187 -9.22 2.79 0.29
CA GLU A 187 -7.93 2.38 0.87
C GLU A 187 -6.81 2.52 -0.18
N ILE A 188 -5.90 3.45 0.09
CA ILE A 188 -4.77 3.76 -0.80
C ILE A 188 -3.50 3.10 -0.30
N TYR A 189 -2.79 2.44 -1.21
CA TYR A 189 -1.53 1.77 -0.98
C TYR A 189 -0.42 2.35 -1.86
N GLY A 190 0.77 2.54 -1.30
CA GLY A 190 1.98 2.82 -2.05
C GLY A 190 2.90 1.61 -2.03
N ILE A 191 3.41 1.19 -3.18
CA ILE A 191 4.26 0.00 -3.33
C ILE A 191 5.56 0.39 -4.01
N ASP A 192 6.68 0.04 -3.39
CA ASP A 192 8.02 0.24 -3.97
C ASP A 192 8.98 -0.85 -3.46
N ASP A 193 10.07 -1.11 -4.19
CA ASP A 193 11.12 -2.03 -3.78
C ASP A 193 12.27 -1.34 -3.04
N SER A 194 12.32 -0.01 -3.08
CA SER A 194 13.25 0.84 -2.36
C SER A 194 12.69 1.29 -1.01
N ILE A 195 13.40 0.91 0.06
CA ILE A 195 13.11 1.41 1.40
C ILE A 195 13.31 2.93 1.51
N GLU A 196 14.19 3.51 0.70
CA GLU A 196 14.45 4.95 0.68
C GLU A 196 13.19 5.72 0.22
N TYR A 197 12.58 5.30 -0.90
CA TYR A 197 11.36 5.93 -1.41
C TYR A 197 10.17 5.73 -0.47
N ILE A 198 10.04 4.55 0.14
CA ILE A 198 8.99 4.32 1.15
C ILE A 198 9.17 5.24 2.35
N THR A 199 10.39 5.36 2.87
CA THR A 199 10.71 6.21 4.03
C THR A 199 10.42 7.68 3.71
N LYS A 200 10.85 8.15 2.53
CA LYS A 200 10.54 9.48 2.02
C LYS A 200 9.04 9.72 1.93
N CYS A 201 8.30 8.81 1.29
CA CYS A 201 6.86 8.91 1.14
C CYS A 201 6.12 8.91 2.48
N TYR A 202 6.61 8.13 3.45
CA TYR A 202 6.07 8.11 4.81
C TYR A 202 6.14 9.49 5.47
N CYS A 203 7.32 10.13 5.45
CA CYS A 203 7.51 11.49 5.97
C CYS A 203 6.61 12.50 5.24
N THR A 204 6.54 12.42 3.92
CA THR A 204 5.69 13.28 3.10
C THR A 204 4.21 13.08 3.42
N ASN A 205 3.76 11.84 3.63
CA ASN A 205 2.39 11.49 3.99
C ASN A 205 2.00 12.09 5.34
N GLU A 206 2.87 12.00 6.35
CA GLU A 206 2.63 12.62 7.66
C GLU A 206 2.57 14.16 7.53
N ASN A 207 3.52 14.77 6.82
CA ASN A 207 3.57 16.23 6.65
C ASN A 207 2.34 16.78 5.91
N LEU A 208 1.80 16.02 4.96
CA LEU A 208 0.63 16.41 4.17
C LEU A 208 -0.70 15.88 4.74
N CYS A 209 -0.68 15.23 5.91
CA CYS A 209 -1.84 14.62 6.56
C CYS A 209 -2.59 13.61 5.65
N GLY A 210 -1.85 12.79 4.91
CA GLY A 210 -2.40 11.67 4.15
C GLY A 210 -2.58 10.40 4.98
N SER A 211 -3.23 9.40 4.41
CA SER A 211 -3.48 8.11 5.07
C SER A 211 -3.08 6.91 4.19
N VAL A 212 -2.03 7.07 3.39
CA VAL A 212 -1.51 6.02 2.51
C VAL A 212 -0.87 4.90 3.33
N LYS A 213 -1.11 3.64 2.97
CA LYS A 213 -0.43 2.47 3.52
C LYS A 213 0.73 2.07 2.62
N TYR A 214 1.92 1.84 3.17
CA TYR A 214 3.09 1.49 2.36
C TYR A 214 3.45 0.01 2.42
N LEU A 215 3.83 -0.56 1.28
CA LEU A 215 4.26 -1.94 1.09
C LEU A 215 5.66 -1.96 0.43
N LEU A 216 6.65 -2.49 1.14
CA LEU A 216 7.95 -2.83 0.55
C LEU A 216 7.82 -4.15 -0.21
N ALA A 217 7.84 -4.09 -1.54
CA ALA A 217 7.67 -5.27 -2.38
C ALA A 217 8.40 -5.11 -3.72
N ASP A 218 9.26 -6.09 -4.02
CA ASP A 218 9.80 -6.33 -5.36
C ASP A 218 8.85 -7.22 -6.18
N ASN A 219 9.19 -7.47 -7.45
CA ASN A 219 8.42 -8.37 -8.32
C ASN A 219 8.16 -9.77 -7.72
N ASN A 220 9.10 -10.31 -6.93
CA ASN A 220 8.91 -11.62 -6.29
C ASN A 220 7.91 -11.52 -5.14
N THR A 221 7.97 -10.47 -4.35
CA THR A 221 7.10 -10.22 -3.21
C THR A 221 5.69 -9.89 -3.67
N LEU A 222 5.53 -9.17 -4.78
CA LEU A 222 4.23 -8.94 -5.42
C LEU A 222 3.49 -10.26 -5.72
N ASN A 223 4.21 -11.34 -6.01
CA ASN A 223 3.61 -12.66 -6.24
C ASN A 223 2.92 -13.26 -5.00
N LEU A 224 3.23 -12.77 -3.81
CA LEU A 224 2.58 -13.17 -2.56
C LEU A 224 1.24 -12.48 -2.34
N ILE A 225 0.98 -11.36 -3.02
CA ILE A 225 -0.29 -10.64 -2.91
C ILE A 225 -1.39 -11.46 -3.61
N LYS A 226 -2.55 -11.54 -2.95
CA LYS A 226 -3.73 -12.23 -3.47
C LYS A 226 -4.15 -11.68 -4.84
N SER A 227 -4.56 -12.58 -5.73
CA SER A 227 -5.09 -12.22 -7.05
C SER A 227 -6.31 -11.30 -6.93
N GLY A 228 -6.36 -10.24 -7.75
CA GLY A 228 -7.44 -9.24 -7.75
C GLY A 228 -7.65 -8.52 -6.42
N TYR A 229 -6.61 -8.42 -5.58
CA TYR A 229 -6.67 -7.70 -4.31
C TYR A 229 -6.95 -6.20 -4.49
N PHE A 230 -6.37 -5.61 -5.53
CA PHE A 230 -6.57 -4.21 -5.88
C PHE A 230 -7.64 -4.07 -6.97
N ASP A 231 -8.47 -3.04 -6.87
CA ASP A 231 -9.38 -2.69 -7.96
C ASP A 231 -8.63 -2.02 -9.10
N ILE A 232 -7.66 -1.16 -8.76
CA ILE A 232 -6.76 -0.54 -9.72
C ILE A 232 -5.36 -0.40 -9.11
N ILE A 233 -4.34 -0.70 -9.92
CA ILE A 233 -2.97 -0.27 -9.67
C ILE A 233 -2.57 0.70 -10.76
N PHE A 234 -1.93 1.81 -10.40
CA PHE A 234 -1.31 2.71 -11.34
C PHE A 234 0.21 2.77 -11.18
N SER A 235 0.92 2.95 -12.29
CA SER A 235 2.39 3.08 -12.33
C SER A 235 2.79 4.20 -13.27
N ILE A 236 3.65 5.11 -12.81
CA ILE A 236 4.07 6.28 -13.59
C ILE A 236 5.57 6.25 -13.79
N GLY A 237 6.01 6.17 -15.05
CA GLY A 237 7.43 6.27 -15.41
C GLY A 237 8.29 5.05 -15.03
N VAL A 238 7.82 4.12 -14.19
CA VAL A 238 8.58 2.93 -13.79
C VAL A 238 8.96 2.08 -14.99
N LEU A 239 7.99 1.83 -15.87
CA LEU A 239 8.19 0.92 -17.00
C LEU A 239 9.18 1.48 -18.04
N ASN A 240 9.47 2.78 -18.03
CA ASN A 240 10.47 3.39 -18.92
C ASN A 240 11.90 2.89 -18.65
N ASN A 241 12.16 2.44 -17.42
CA ASN A 241 13.48 1.97 -16.99
C ASN A 241 13.66 0.46 -17.19
N LEU A 242 12.62 -0.23 -17.65
CA LEU A 242 12.59 -1.68 -17.77
C LEU A 242 12.79 -2.11 -19.23
N SER A 243 13.48 -3.22 -19.43
CA SER A 243 13.51 -3.88 -20.73
C SER A 243 12.12 -4.39 -21.11
N ARG A 244 11.97 -4.83 -22.36
CA ARG A 244 10.73 -5.46 -22.84
C ARG A 244 10.25 -6.59 -21.93
N ILE A 245 11.15 -7.52 -21.61
CA ILE A 245 10.85 -8.72 -20.84
C ILE A 245 10.48 -8.34 -19.41
N GLU A 246 11.21 -7.39 -18.81
CA GLU A 246 10.92 -6.88 -17.47
C GLU A 246 9.56 -6.16 -17.42
N SER A 247 9.25 -5.32 -18.42
CA SER A 247 7.96 -4.62 -18.54
C SER A 247 6.80 -5.61 -18.68
N TYR A 248 6.95 -6.62 -19.54
CA TYR A 248 5.97 -7.70 -19.69
C TYR A 248 5.72 -8.43 -18.37
N ASN A 249 6.79 -8.85 -17.69
CA ASN A 249 6.69 -9.59 -16.43
C ASN A 249 6.05 -8.77 -15.31
N LEU A 250 6.42 -7.49 -15.20
CA LEU A 250 5.81 -6.58 -14.23
C LEU A 250 4.34 -6.37 -14.54
N LEU A 251 3.98 -6.00 -15.77
CA LEU A 251 2.57 -5.78 -16.16
C LEU A 251 1.71 -7.03 -15.92
N ASN A 252 2.22 -8.22 -16.24
CA ASN A 252 1.52 -9.48 -15.97
C ASN A 252 1.34 -9.72 -14.45
N THR A 253 2.34 -9.38 -13.64
CA THR A 253 2.24 -9.45 -12.18
C THR A 253 1.21 -8.47 -11.63
N LEU A 254 1.21 -7.22 -12.13
CA LEU A 254 0.25 -6.19 -11.73
C LEU A 254 -1.19 -6.58 -12.14
N LEU A 255 -1.38 -7.10 -13.36
CA LEU A 255 -2.68 -7.62 -13.85
C LEU A 255 -3.18 -8.84 -13.06
N ARG A 256 -2.29 -9.60 -12.43
CA ARG A 256 -2.68 -10.70 -11.54
C ARG A 256 -3.26 -10.16 -10.23
N ILE A 257 -2.61 -9.17 -9.62
CA ILE A 257 -2.99 -8.66 -8.29
C ILE A 257 -4.05 -7.55 -8.34
N SER A 258 -4.36 -7.04 -9.53
CA SER A 258 -5.32 -5.96 -9.73
C SER A 258 -6.39 -6.33 -10.76
N LYS A 259 -7.57 -5.72 -10.68
CA LYS A 259 -8.59 -5.85 -11.73
C LYS A 259 -8.20 -5.02 -12.96
N LYS A 260 -7.59 -3.85 -12.73
CA LYS A 260 -7.12 -2.93 -13.77
C LYS A 260 -5.71 -2.43 -13.44
N VAL A 261 -4.89 -2.31 -14.47
CA VAL A 261 -3.59 -1.64 -14.41
C VAL A 261 -3.68 -0.40 -15.28
N LEU A 262 -3.40 0.74 -14.66
CA LEU A 262 -3.17 2.00 -15.34
C LEU A 262 -1.66 2.23 -15.42
N PHE A 263 -1.16 2.67 -16.56
CA PHE A 263 0.24 3.05 -16.67
C PHE A 263 0.41 4.32 -17.50
N LEU A 264 1.41 5.11 -17.11
CA LEU A 264 1.90 6.26 -17.86
C LEU A 264 3.37 6.02 -18.17
N VAL A 265 3.72 6.04 -19.46
CA VAL A 265 5.10 5.90 -19.93
C VAL A 265 5.41 7.02 -20.90
N SER A 266 6.59 7.61 -20.76
CA SER A 266 7.08 8.60 -21.73
C SER A 266 7.68 7.91 -22.95
N LEU A 267 7.69 8.58 -24.09
CA LEU A 267 8.28 8.14 -25.35
C LEU A 267 9.56 8.93 -25.67
N GLU A 268 10.23 8.54 -26.75
CA GLU A 268 11.34 9.32 -27.30
C GLU A 268 10.87 10.74 -27.64
N GLY A 269 11.67 11.75 -27.26
CA GLY A 269 11.36 13.16 -27.53
C GLY A 269 10.71 13.93 -26.38
N ASP A 270 10.36 13.29 -25.26
CA ASP A 270 9.94 13.98 -24.03
C ASP A 270 11.07 14.87 -23.44
N PRO A 271 10.97 16.22 -23.55
CA PRO A 271 12.04 17.14 -23.17
C PRO A 271 12.34 17.15 -21.66
N CYS A 272 11.46 16.59 -20.84
CA CYS A 272 11.61 16.56 -19.39
C CYS A 272 12.41 15.36 -18.88
N SER A 273 12.83 14.46 -19.76
CA SER A 273 13.48 13.22 -19.32
C SER A 273 15.00 13.27 -19.39
N SER A 274 15.67 12.89 -18.30
CA SER A 274 17.09 12.58 -18.33
C SER A 274 17.28 11.24 -19.05
N PHE A 275 17.47 11.32 -20.37
CA PHE A 275 17.34 10.24 -21.34
C PHE A 275 18.34 9.08 -21.29
N SER A 276 19.36 9.08 -20.44
CA SER A 276 20.54 8.23 -20.70
C SER A 276 20.35 6.72 -20.53
N GLU A 277 19.21 6.22 -20.02
CA GLU A 277 19.04 4.79 -19.71
C GLU A 277 17.68 4.17 -20.09
N ARG A 278 16.80 4.89 -20.82
CA ARG A 278 15.47 4.34 -21.18
C ARG A 278 15.58 3.20 -22.21
N ARG A 279 14.88 2.10 -21.95
CA ARG A 279 15.00 0.84 -22.73
C ARG A 279 13.89 0.62 -23.75
N LEU A 280 12.71 1.23 -23.58
CA LEU A 280 11.58 1.19 -24.51
C LEU A 280 11.16 2.62 -24.82
N ASN A 281 11.28 3.01 -26.09
CA ASN A 281 11.21 4.43 -26.47
C ASN A 281 10.21 4.72 -27.60
N SER A 282 9.66 3.70 -28.25
CA SER A 282 8.75 3.86 -29.39
C SER A 282 7.34 3.31 -29.12
N ILE A 283 6.36 3.78 -29.89
CA ILE A 283 4.98 3.29 -29.86
C ILE A 283 4.95 1.81 -30.29
N GLU A 284 5.77 1.44 -31.26
CA GLU A 284 5.93 0.08 -31.76
C GLU A 284 6.40 -0.88 -30.67
N ASP A 285 7.40 -0.48 -29.89
CA ASP A 285 7.92 -1.28 -28.76
C ASP A 285 6.82 -1.61 -27.75
N TRP A 286 6.03 -0.58 -27.38
CA TRP A 286 4.91 -0.70 -26.46
C TRP A 286 3.77 -1.53 -27.03
N ASN A 287 3.44 -1.36 -28.31
CA ASN A 287 2.42 -2.18 -28.96
C ASN A 287 2.78 -3.66 -28.92
N GLU A 288 4.04 -4.00 -29.17
CA GLU A 288 4.53 -5.38 -29.07
C GLU A 288 4.44 -5.92 -27.62
N VAL A 289 4.89 -5.16 -26.59
CA VAL A 289 4.70 -5.56 -25.17
C VAL A 289 3.23 -5.82 -24.85
N LEU A 290 2.34 -4.91 -25.28
CA LEU A 290 0.92 -4.98 -24.98
C LEU A 290 0.17 -6.06 -25.79
N ASN A 291 0.67 -6.44 -26.96
CA ASN A 291 0.11 -7.52 -27.77
C ASN A 291 0.48 -8.90 -27.23
N ASP A 292 1.63 -9.03 -26.56
CA ASP A 292 2.05 -10.27 -25.92
C ASP A 292 1.26 -10.55 -24.62
N LEU A 293 0.65 -9.51 -24.02
CA LEU A 293 -0.19 -9.64 -22.83
C LEU A 293 -1.58 -10.18 -23.18
N ILE A 294 -2.02 -11.20 -22.44
CA ILE A 294 -3.40 -11.69 -22.47
C ILE A 294 -4.25 -10.74 -21.62
N CYS A 295 -4.59 -9.58 -22.19
CA CYS A 295 -5.33 -8.52 -21.50
C CYS A 295 -6.34 -7.81 -22.42
N CYS A 296 -7.33 -7.17 -21.81
CA CYS A 296 -8.21 -6.23 -22.48
C CYS A 296 -7.60 -4.83 -22.42
N LYS A 297 -7.47 -4.14 -23.55
CA LYS A 297 -7.02 -2.75 -23.62
C LYS A 297 -8.25 -1.84 -23.54
N GLU A 298 -8.60 -1.39 -22.33
CA GLU A 298 -9.79 -0.55 -22.11
C GLU A 298 -9.58 0.88 -22.58
N TYR A 299 -8.35 1.39 -22.42
CA TYR A 299 -7.97 2.73 -22.83
C TYR A 299 -6.51 2.72 -23.28
N LEU A 300 -6.22 3.38 -24.39
CA LEU A 300 -4.86 3.65 -24.84
C LEU A 300 -4.89 4.99 -25.56
N SER A 301 -4.28 6.00 -24.95
CA SER A 301 -4.15 7.33 -25.53
C SER A 301 -2.69 7.71 -25.66
N TYR A 302 -2.41 8.40 -26.74
CA TYR A 302 -1.17 9.12 -26.98
C TYR A 302 -1.48 10.58 -26.69
N ASP A 303 -0.58 11.30 -26.03
CA ASP A 303 -0.71 12.76 -25.94
C ASP A 303 -0.50 13.40 -27.32
N ASP A 304 -0.90 14.67 -27.46
CA ASP A 304 -0.93 15.36 -28.77
C ASP A 304 0.45 15.39 -29.46
N ASP A 305 1.52 15.39 -28.67
CA ASP A 305 2.90 15.41 -29.15
C ASP A 305 3.53 14.00 -29.30
N ASN A 306 2.78 12.93 -29.02
CA ASN A 306 3.27 11.54 -28.95
C ASN A 306 4.50 11.37 -28.04
N THR A 307 4.56 12.13 -26.96
CA THR A 307 5.61 12.04 -25.94
C THR A 307 5.20 11.16 -24.76
N HIS A 308 3.94 10.77 -24.65
CA HIS A 308 3.44 9.89 -23.59
C HIS A 308 2.40 8.89 -24.10
N ILE A 309 2.40 7.70 -23.49
CA ILE A 309 1.32 6.73 -23.59
C ILE A 309 0.65 6.61 -22.23
N ILE A 310 -0.67 6.78 -22.23
CA ILE A 310 -1.52 6.46 -21.09
C ILE A 310 -2.35 5.23 -21.44
N GLY A 311 -2.18 4.15 -20.69
CA GLY A 311 -2.88 2.90 -20.91
C GLY A 311 -3.69 2.47 -19.69
N ILE A 312 -4.87 1.89 -19.93
CA ILE A 312 -5.62 1.11 -18.95
C ILE A 312 -5.83 -0.27 -19.57
N ILE A 313 -5.29 -1.27 -18.89
CA ILE A 313 -5.45 -2.68 -19.25
C ILE A 313 -6.13 -3.43 -18.11
N SER A 314 -6.91 -4.44 -18.46
CA SER A 314 -7.56 -5.32 -17.49
C SER A 314 -7.39 -6.77 -17.86
N ASN A 315 -7.51 -7.62 -16.85
CA ASN A 315 -7.41 -9.05 -17.07
C ASN A 315 -8.64 -9.51 -17.86
N ILE A 316 -8.44 -10.28 -18.93
CA ILE A 316 -9.54 -10.99 -19.60
C ILE A 316 -9.91 -12.11 -18.64
N GLY A 317 -10.80 -11.82 -17.68
CA GLY A 317 -11.17 -12.79 -16.65
C GLY A 317 -11.36 -14.16 -17.29
N ILE A 318 -10.54 -15.13 -16.89
CA ILE A 318 -10.84 -16.53 -17.16
C ILE A 318 -12.04 -16.81 -16.24
N ILE A 319 -13.24 -16.55 -16.78
CA ILE A 319 -14.52 -16.94 -16.18
C ILE A 319 -14.51 -18.45 -15.98
#